data_AF-A0A1J3F6X9-F1
#
_entry.id   AF-A0A1J3F6X9-F1
#
_cell.length_a   1.000
_cell.length_b   1.000
_cell.length_c   1.000
_cell.angle_alpha   90.00
_cell.angle_beta   90.00
_cell.angle_gamma   90.00
#
_symmetry.space_group_name_H-M   'P 1'
#
loop_
_entity.id
_entity.type
_entity.pdbx_description
1 polymer ?
#
loop_
_entity_poly.entity_id
_entity_poly.type
_entity_poly.pdbx_seq_one_letter_code
_entity_poly.pdbx_strand_id
1 'polypeptide(L)'
;RLPIKPTNPEAPVLLDRMLILLASHSILKYCMLETGENDPTEIRKYAAEPVCEFLLNRGDGSGSLASLFLINLSEVYFKTWTNLKDVILEGK
;
A
#
# COMPACT_ATOMS: atom_id res chain seq x y z
N ARG A 1 -12.22 11.59 1.36
CA ARG A 1 -12.74 11.35 2.73
C ARG A 1 -13.05 9.86 2.83
N LEU A 2 -12.66 9.19 3.92
CA LEU A 2 -12.94 7.76 4.08
C LEU A 2 -14.46 7.53 4.22
N PRO A 3 -14.99 6.40 3.71
CA PRO A 3 -16.42 6.09 3.78
C PRO A 3 -16.92 5.83 5.21
N ILE A 4 -16.01 5.54 6.15
CA ILE A 4 -16.30 5.32 7.58
C ILE A 4 -15.39 6.24 8.39
N LYS A 5 -15.95 6.90 9.41
CA LYS A 5 -15.15 7.73 10.32
C LYS A 5 -14.34 6.81 11.25
N PRO A 6 -13.01 6.87 11.24
CA PRO A 6 -12.19 6.02 12.10
C PRO A 6 -12.33 6.43 13.57
N THR A 7 -12.32 5.44 14.46
CA THR A 7 -12.24 5.63 15.92
C THR A 7 -10.82 5.95 16.39
N ASN A 8 -9.80 5.52 15.63
CA ASN A 8 -8.41 5.85 15.91
C ASN A 8 -8.11 7.30 15.47
N PRO A 9 -7.74 8.21 16.40
CA PRO A 9 -7.41 9.59 16.07
C PRO A 9 -6.18 9.72 15.15
N GLU A 10 -5.26 8.75 15.16
CA GLU A 10 -4.05 8.75 14.33
C GLU A 10 -4.26 8.15 12.93
N ALA A 11 -5.44 7.58 12.65
CA ALA A 11 -5.69 6.90 11.38
C ALA A 11 -5.37 7.76 10.13
N PRO A 12 -5.69 9.07 10.07
CA PRO A 12 -5.34 9.90 8.91
C PRO A 12 -3.82 10.00 8.69
N VAL A 13 -3.04 10.14 9.76
CA VAL A 13 -1.58 10.29 9.70
C VAL A 13 -0.93 8.97 9.30
N LEU A 14 -1.38 7.85 9.87
CA LEU A 14 -0.87 6.53 9.52
C LEU A 14 -1.16 6.19 8.05
N LEU A 15 -2.38 6.46 7.59
CA LEU A 15 -2.75 6.25 6.20
C LEU A 15 -1.89 7.11 5.26
N ASP A 16 -1.72 8.39 5.58
CA ASP A 16 -0.87 9.28 4.79
C ASP A 16 0.59 8.78 4.69
N ARG A 17 1.16 8.28 5.80
CA ARG A 17 2.50 7.66 5.82
C ARG A 17 2.59 6.39 4.97
N MET A 18 1.53 5.58 4.92
CA MET A 18 1.49 4.41 4.04
C MET A 18 1.41 4.83 2.57
N LEU A 19 0.55 5.81 2.25
CA LEU A 19 0.36 6.27 0.88
C LEU A 19 1.61 6.98 0.32
N ILE A 20 2.33 7.76 1.13
CA ILE A 20 3.58 8.39 0.69
C ILE A 20 4.70 7.38 0.43
N LEU A 21 4.79 6.32 1.23
CA LEU A 21 5.70 5.21 0.99
C LEU A 21 5.37 4.52 -0.34
N LEU A 22 4.10 4.22 -0.60
CA LEU A 22 3.68 3.65 -1.88
C LEU A 22 4.00 4.61 -3.04
N ALA A 23 3.85 5.91 -2.84
CA ALA A 23 4.19 6.91 -3.85
C ALA A 23 5.70 6.98 -4.13
N SER A 24 6.58 6.84 -3.12
CA SER A 24 8.04 6.79 -3.35
C SER A 24 8.48 5.58 -4.19
N HIS A 25 7.63 4.55 -4.27
CA HIS A 25 7.85 3.38 -5.13
C HIS A 25 7.05 3.43 -6.45
N SER A 26 6.53 4.60 -6.84
CA SER A 26 5.71 4.78 -8.06
C SER A 26 4.46 3.89 -8.14
N ILE A 27 3.99 3.38 -7.00
CA ILE A 27 2.72 2.65 -6.92
C ILE A 27 1.55 3.63 -6.94
N LEU A 28 1.75 4.79 -6.34
CA LEU A 28 0.84 5.93 -6.37
C LEU A 28 1.60 7.16 -6.87
N LYS A 29 0.86 8.17 -7.29
CA LYS A 29 1.35 9.55 -7.36
C LYS A 29 0.64 10.41 -6.34
N TYR A 30 1.25 11.53 -5.98
CA TYR A 30 0.64 12.52 -5.12
C TYR A 30 0.84 13.93 -5.64
N CYS A 31 -0.02 14.84 -5.19
CA CYS A 31 0.09 16.26 -5.40
C CYS A 31 -0.19 16.99 -4.07
N MET A 32 0.60 18.03 -3.79
CA MET A 32 0.38 18.92 -2.65
C MET A 32 -0.69 19.94 -3.02
N LEU A 33 -1.64 20.17 -2.14
CA LEU A 33 -2.58 21.27 -2.24
C LEU A 33 -2.43 22.19 -1.06
N GLU A 34 -2.24 23.47 -1.36
CA GLU A 34 -2.40 24.54 -0.40
C GLU A 34 -3.90 24.81 -0.23
N THR A 35 -4.39 24.64 0.99
CA THR A 35 -5.80 24.92 1.29
C THR A 35 -5.85 26.06 2.31
N GLY A 36 -6.33 27.23 1.86
CA GLY A 36 -6.68 28.38 2.73
C GLY A 36 -5.80 29.63 2.54
N GLU A 37 -6.43 30.80 2.34
CA GLU A 37 -5.75 32.11 2.25
C GLU A 37 -5.18 32.61 3.60
N ASN A 38 -5.64 32.07 4.73
CA ASN A 38 -5.31 32.58 6.08
C ASN A 38 -4.66 31.54 7.03
N ASP A 39 -4.63 30.26 6.68
CA ASP A 39 -3.93 29.20 7.41
C ASP A 39 -3.63 28.04 6.46
N PRO A 40 -2.44 28.00 5.83
CA PRO A 40 -2.13 27.02 4.79
C PRO A 40 -2.01 25.64 5.43
N THR A 41 -3.08 24.86 5.38
CA THR A 41 -3.00 23.42 5.67
C THR A 41 -2.57 22.71 4.39
N GLU A 42 -1.36 22.15 4.39
CA GLU A 42 -0.89 21.32 3.29
C GLU A 42 -1.63 19.98 3.27
N ILE A 43 -2.44 19.75 2.23
CA ILE A 43 -3.18 18.50 2.05
C ILE A 43 -2.60 17.74 0.85
N ARG A 44 -2.16 16.50 1.08
CA ARG A 44 -1.76 15.59 0.01
C ARG A 44 -2.96 14.89 -0.60
N LYS A 45 -3.08 14.95 -1.93
CA LYS A 45 -3.99 14.10 -2.71
C LYS A 45 -3.19 13.01 -3.41
N TYR A 46 -3.71 11.79 -3.34
CA TYR A 46 -3.11 10.62 -3.98
C TYR A 46 -3.95 10.15 -5.16
N ALA A 47 -3.30 9.64 -6.19
CA ALA A 47 -3.96 8.98 -7.31
C ALA A 47 -3.21 7.68 -7.67
N ALA A 48 -3.97 6.71 -8.18
CA ALA A 48 -3.42 5.44 -8.63
C ALA A 48 -2.52 5.64 -9.86
N GLU A 49 -1.43 4.88 -9.91
CA GLU A 49 -0.62 4.69 -11.13
C GLU A 49 -1.04 3.38 -11.82
N PRO A 50 -0.65 3.15 -13.10
CA PRO A 50 -1.07 1.97 -13.85
C PRO A 50 -0.81 0.62 -13.14
N VAL A 51 0.21 0.53 -12.29
CA VAL A 51 0.50 -0.69 -11.53
C VAL A 51 -0.63 -1.09 -10.57
N CYS A 52 -1.44 -0.13 -10.10
CA CYS A 52 -2.60 -0.43 -9.27
C CYS A 52 -3.65 -1.25 -10.02
N GLU A 53 -3.70 -1.21 -11.35
CA GLU A 53 -4.66 -1.99 -12.14
C GLU A 53 -4.49 -3.49 -11.92
N PHE A 54 -3.26 -3.96 -11.69
CA PHE A 54 -3.00 -5.37 -11.36
C PHE A 54 -3.51 -5.78 -9.98
N LEU A 55 -3.79 -4.82 -9.10
CA LEU A 55 -4.28 -5.07 -7.74
C LEU A 55 -5.81 -4.97 -7.65
N LEU A 56 -6.47 -4.46 -8.67
CA LEU A 56 -7.92 -4.28 -8.69
C LEU A 56 -8.62 -5.45 -9.38
N ASN A 57 -9.77 -5.85 -8.85
CA ASN A 57 -10.66 -6.74 -9.58
C ASN A 57 -11.61 -5.89 -10.43
N ARG A 58 -11.42 -5.90 -11.74
CA ARG A 58 -12.21 -5.11 -12.70
C ARG A 58 -13.56 -5.70 -13.05
N GLY A 59 -13.85 -6.95 -12.64
CA GLY A 59 -15.11 -7.63 -12.96
C GLY A 59 -15.27 -8.03 -14.43
N ASP A 60 -14.23 -7.84 -15.26
CA ASP A 60 -14.16 -8.22 -16.68
C ASP A 60 -13.59 -9.63 -16.89
N GLY A 61 -13.33 -10.36 -15.81
CA GLY A 61 -12.76 -11.71 -15.83
C GLY A 61 -11.23 -11.76 -15.89
N SER A 62 -10.51 -10.62 -15.95
CA SER A 62 -9.05 -10.61 -15.97
C SER A 62 -8.40 -11.05 -14.64
N GLY A 63 -9.18 -11.12 -13.56
CA GLY A 63 -8.69 -11.40 -12.22
C GLY A 63 -7.86 -10.25 -11.63
N SER A 64 -7.23 -10.51 -10.48
CA SER A 64 -6.36 -9.55 -9.77
C SER A 64 -5.17 -10.29 -9.18
N LEU A 65 -3.98 -9.67 -9.21
CA LEU A 65 -2.79 -10.16 -8.51
C LEU A 65 -2.82 -9.88 -7.01
N ALA A 66 -3.82 -9.16 -6.50
CA ALA A 66 -3.92 -8.86 -5.06
C ALA A 66 -3.86 -10.11 -4.19
N SER A 67 -4.52 -11.21 -4.59
CA SER A 67 -4.45 -12.48 -3.85
C SER A 67 -3.05 -13.05 -3.80
N LEU A 68 -2.28 -12.95 -4.89
CA LEU A 68 -0.88 -13.38 -4.92
C LEU A 68 -0.02 -12.51 -3.98
N PHE A 69 -0.22 -11.20 -3.99
CA PHE A 69 0.46 -10.30 -3.04
C PHE A 69 0.13 -10.64 -1.59
N LEU A 70 -1.14 -10.92 -1.27
CA LEU A 70 -1.56 -11.31 0.08
C LEU A 70 -0.89 -12.62 0.54
N ILE A 71 -0.75 -13.60 -0.35
CA ILE A 71 -0.03 -14.84 -0.04
C ILE A 71 1.45 -14.54 0.25
N ASN A 72 2.11 -13.75 -0.59
CA ASN A 72 3.53 -13.41 -0.42
C ASN A 72 3.78 -12.56 0.83
N LEU A 73 2.81 -11.76 1.27
CA LEU A 73 2.90 -10.95 2.49
C LEU A 73 2.38 -11.69 3.74
N SER A 74 1.95 -12.94 3.61
CA SER A 74 1.45 -13.72 4.74
C SER A 74 2.57 -14.12 5.69
N GLU A 75 2.24 -14.22 6.98
CA GLU A 75 3.17 -14.69 8.00
C GLU A 75 3.74 -16.08 7.68
N VAL A 76 2.89 -16.97 7.14
CA VAL A 76 3.31 -18.32 6.72
C VAL A 76 4.38 -18.23 5.64
N TYR A 77 4.18 -17.37 4.63
CA TYR A 77 5.17 -17.19 3.56
C TYR A 77 6.48 -16.63 4.12
N PHE A 78 6.44 -15.58 4.96
CA PHE A 78 7.65 -15.05 5.60
C PHE A 78 8.41 -16.08 6.45
N LYS A 79 7.71 -16.94 7.18
CA LYS A 79 8.33 -18.03 7.95
C LYS A 79 9.06 -19.05 7.10
N THR A 80 8.71 -19.21 5.82
CA THR A 80 9.48 -20.12 4.95
C THR A 80 10.86 -19.56 4.64
N TRP A 81 10.99 -18.24 4.48
CA TRP A 81 12.27 -17.57 4.19
C TRP A 81 13.28 -17.67 5.33
N THR A 82 12.85 -17.85 6.57
CA THR A 82 13.78 -18.00 7.70
C THR A 82 14.63 -19.27 7.57
N ASN A 83 14.14 -20.29 6.87
CA ASN A 83 14.86 -21.54 6.65
C ASN A 83 15.83 -21.46 5.46
N LEU A 84 15.79 -20.39 4.65
CA LEU A 84 16.60 -20.29 3.42
C LEU A 84 18.09 -20.45 3.69
N LYS A 85 18.57 -19.85 4.79
CA LYS A 85 19.97 -19.96 5.19
C LYS A 85 20.36 -21.42 5.43
N ASP A 86 19.54 -22.15 6.18
CA ASP A 86 19.84 -23.52 6.58
C ASP A 86 19.80 -24.44 5.35
N VAL A 87 18.85 -24.22 4.43
CA VAL A 87 18.82 -24.92 3.13
C VAL A 87 20.10 -24.68 2.33
N ILE A 88 20.61 -23.44 2.29
CA ILE A 88 21.85 -23.10 1.56
C ILE A 88 23.07 -23.75 2.22
N LEU A 89 23.15 -23.75 3.55
CA LEU A 89 24.32 -24.25 4.29
C LEU A 89 24.33 -25.77 4.42
N GLU A 90 23.17 -26.38 4.62
CA GLU A 90 23.03 -27.78 5.05
C GLU A 90 22.37 -28.67 3.97
N GLY A 91 21.80 -28.07 2.92
CA GLY A 91 21.21 -28.80 1.79
C GLY A 91 19.95 -29.59 2.13
N LYS A 92 19.28 -29.24 3.24
CA LYS A 92 18.02 -29.84 3.70
C LYS A 92 17.03 -28.75 4.08
#